data_AF-A0A1S9BSJ2-F1
#
_entry.id   AF-A0A1S9BSJ2-F1
#
_cell.length_a   1.000
_cell.length_b   1.000
_cell.length_c   1.000
_cell.angle_alpha   90.00
_cell.angle_beta   90.00
_cell.angle_gamma   90.00
#
_symmetry.space_group_name_H-M   'P 1'
#
loop_
_entity.id
_entity.type
_entity.pdbx_description
1 polymer ?
#
loop_
_entity_poly.entity_id
_entity_poly.type
_entity_poly.pdbx_seq_one_letter_code
_entity_poly.pdbx_strand_id
1 'polypeptide(L)'
;MLILSDDEWDAVEYVKLNVFVDTGSAFIDLGLDNLYEFDDDLNLIGEYDDTWLSLDKHVVAYYQLDGWHEGNRYQSRGYIPAFVNAKHANIILQFDNSNPDGKILGVKPLPDSPGGDLSTEEMCSGLEPLNEGDLIEPVCDIYSYEGDFIDNYFLGDGFEVGDKPLIANIRLEDGTVTSVAYRLTDYKGYHYWTPLIENRE
;
A
#
# COMPACT_ATOMS: atom_id res chain seq x y z
N MET A 1 3.14 -7.30 20.53
CA MET A 1 3.08 -6.04 21.27
C MET A 1 4.38 -5.29 21.04
N LEU A 2 4.32 -4.18 20.29
CA LEU A 2 5.46 -3.29 20.08
C LEU A 2 5.60 -2.40 21.32
N ILE A 3 6.78 -2.37 21.94
CA ILE A 3 7.08 -1.49 23.07
C ILE A 3 8.29 -0.65 22.67
N LEU A 4 8.06 0.62 22.39
CA LEU A 4 9.12 1.62 22.20
C LEU A 4 9.19 2.50 23.46
N SER A 5 10.39 2.99 23.77
CA SER A 5 10.59 4.03 24.78
C SER A 5 10.09 5.40 24.30
N ASP A 6 9.87 6.33 25.23
CA ASP A 6 9.44 7.71 24.91
C ASP A 6 10.40 8.40 23.92
N ASP A 7 11.71 8.23 24.10
CA ASP A 7 12.75 8.79 23.21
C ASP A 7 12.71 8.17 21.81
N GLU A 8 12.30 6.90 21.68
CA GLU A 8 12.14 6.22 20.40
C GLU A 8 10.86 6.68 19.70
N TRP A 9 9.78 6.88 20.44
CA TRP A 9 8.54 7.45 19.92
C TRP A 9 8.72 8.90 19.44
N ASP A 10 9.47 9.72 20.18
CA ASP A 10 9.80 11.10 19.79
C ASP A 10 10.59 11.17 18.48
N ALA A 11 11.26 10.07 18.09
CA ALA A 11 12.00 9.99 16.83
C ALA A 11 11.15 9.50 15.65
N VAL A 12 9.99 8.85 15.90
CA VAL A 12 9.12 8.31 14.86
C VAL A 12 8.27 9.42 14.25
N GLU A 13 8.40 9.61 12.95
CA GLU A 13 7.61 10.56 12.17
C GLU A 13 6.36 9.91 11.57
N TYR A 14 6.49 8.66 11.09
CA TYR A 14 5.39 7.92 10.47
C TYR A 14 5.37 6.46 10.90
N VAL A 15 4.17 5.92 11.05
CA VAL A 15 3.93 4.47 11.18
C VAL A 15 3.08 4.05 9.97
N LYS A 16 3.40 2.92 9.34
CA LYS A 16 2.58 2.32 8.30
C LYS A 16 2.42 0.82 8.58
N LEU A 17 1.23 0.28 8.34
CA LEU A 17 1.02 -1.16 8.30
C LEU A 17 1.52 -1.68 6.96
N ASN A 18 2.39 -2.68 7.00
CA ASN A 18 2.85 -3.42 5.85
C ASN A 18 2.18 -4.80 5.86
N VAL A 19 1.48 -5.16 4.79
CA VAL A 19 0.76 -6.44 4.70
C VAL A 19 1.44 -7.36 3.70
N PHE A 20 1.65 -8.61 4.12
CA PHE A 20 2.26 -9.66 3.33
C PHE A 20 1.32 -10.88 3.24
N VAL A 21 1.35 -11.55 2.10
CA VAL A 21 0.72 -12.86 1.90
C VAL A 21 1.80 -13.93 1.78
N ASP A 22 1.71 -14.96 2.61
CA ASP A 22 2.61 -16.12 2.53
C ASP A 22 2.13 -17.09 1.44
N THR A 23 2.98 -17.29 0.43
CA THR A 23 2.74 -18.22 -0.67
C THR A 23 3.13 -19.67 -0.34
N GLY A 24 3.70 -19.91 0.84
CA GLY A 24 4.36 -21.16 1.23
C GLY A 24 5.80 -21.30 0.69
N SER A 25 6.30 -20.29 -0.02
CA SER A 25 7.69 -20.26 -0.51
C SER A 25 8.37 -18.88 -0.44
N ALA A 26 7.59 -17.81 -0.31
CA ALA A 26 8.00 -16.41 -0.28
C ALA A 26 6.82 -15.54 0.20
N PHE A 27 7.09 -14.29 0.52
CA PHE A 27 6.07 -13.28 0.80
C PHE A 27 5.74 -12.46 -0.45
N ILE A 28 4.46 -12.33 -0.76
CA ILE A 28 3.92 -11.25 -1.61
C ILE A 28 3.75 -10.02 -0.72
N ASP A 29 4.30 -8.87 -1.13
CA ASP A 29 4.05 -7.57 -0.51
C ASP A 29 2.78 -6.94 -1.10
N LEU A 30 1.71 -6.90 -0.31
CA LEU A 30 0.48 -6.20 -0.66
C LEU A 30 0.61 -4.69 -0.42
N GLY A 31 1.65 -4.26 0.29
CA GLY A 31 2.09 -2.88 0.36
C GLY A 31 1.93 -2.26 1.74
N LEU A 32 1.97 -0.93 1.76
CA LEU A 32 2.16 -0.08 2.93
C LEU A 32 1.08 1.00 3.00
N ASP A 33 0.26 0.96 4.05
CA ASP A 33 -0.80 1.94 4.27
C ASP A 33 -0.74 2.55 5.68
N ASN A 34 -1.36 3.72 5.88
CA ASN A 34 -1.47 4.39 7.17
C ASN A 34 -2.65 3.91 8.02
N LEU A 35 -3.08 2.65 7.85
CA LEU A 35 -4.08 2.01 8.68
C LEU A 35 -3.45 1.56 9.99
N TYR A 36 -3.67 2.31 11.07
CA TYR A 36 -3.29 1.90 12.41
C TYR A 36 -4.21 2.53 13.46
N GLU A 37 -4.50 1.78 14.52
CA GLU A 37 -5.17 2.29 15.71
C GLU A 37 -4.17 2.36 16.87
N PHE A 38 -4.34 3.31 17.79
CA PHE A 38 -3.59 3.37 19.04
C PHE A 38 -4.57 3.28 20.21
N ASP A 39 -4.21 2.55 21.28
CA ASP A 39 -5.00 2.54 22.52
C ASP A 39 -4.80 3.84 23.31
N ASP A 40 -5.56 3.97 24.40
CA ASP A 40 -5.49 5.09 25.32
C ASP A 40 -4.10 5.25 25.99
N ASP A 41 -3.27 4.19 25.95
CA ASP A 41 -1.90 4.15 26.47
C ASP A 41 -0.85 4.36 25.36
N LEU A 42 -1.27 4.75 24.15
CA LEU A 42 -0.44 4.94 22.94
C LEU A 42 0.25 3.66 22.44
N ASN A 43 -0.20 2.49 22.86
CA ASN A 43 0.21 1.25 22.22
C ASN A 43 -0.54 1.09 20.91
N LEU A 44 0.15 0.58 19.91
CA LEU A 44 -0.42 0.25 18.62
C LEU A 44 -1.44 -0.89 18.78
N ILE A 45 -2.73 -0.58 18.57
CA ILE A 45 -3.82 -1.56 18.46
C ILE A 45 -3.99 -1.92 16.99
N GLY A 46 -4.16 -3.21 16.74
CA GLY A 46 -4.69 -3.68 15.48
C GLY A 46 -4.44 -5.16 15.33
N GLU A 47 -5.48 -5.96 15.56
CA GLU A 47 -5.56 -7.24 14.86
C GLU A 47 -5.89 -6.87 13.41
N TYR A 48 -4.98 -7.18 12.50
CA TYR A 48 -5.27 -7.08 11.07
C TYR A 48 -6.50 -7.95 10.77
N ASP A 49 -7.51 -7.41 10.09
CA ASP A 49 -8.81 -8.06 9.91
C ASP A 49 -8.92 -8.89 8.61
N ASP A 50 -7.77 -9.13 7.97
CA ASP A 50 -7.61 -9.78 6.67
C ASP A 50 -8.36 -9.07 5.54
N THR A 51 -8.54 -7.75 5.66
CA THR A 51 -8.98 -6.90 4.56
C THR A 51 -7.83 -6.13 3.93
N TRP A 52 -7.87 -5.94 2.61
CA TRP A 52 -6.88 -5.14 1.91
C TRP A 52 -7.49 -4.36 0.76
N LEU A 53 -6.76 -3.36 0.28
CA LEU A 53 -7.20 -2.48 -0.78
C LEU A 53 -7.46 -3.28 -2.07
N SER A 54 -8.59 -2.97 -2.68
CA SER A 54 -8.95 -3.42 -4.02
C SER A 54 -9.28 -2.24 -4.93
N LEU A 55 -9.02 -2.47 -6.21
CA LEU A 55 -9.52 -1.64 -7.31
C LEU A 55 -10.44 -2.52 -8.17
N ASP A 56 -11.67 -2.08 -8.35
CA ASP A 56 -12.71 -2.82 -9.06
C ASP A 56 -12.87 -4.27 -8.59
N LYS A 57 -12.81 -4.45 -7.27
CA LYS A 57 -12.95 -5.75 -6.56
C LYS A 57 -11.79 -6.72 -6.79
N HIS A 58 -10.69 -6.28 -7.39
CA HIS A 58 -9.45 -7.05 -7.50
C HIS A 58 -8.47 -6.53 -6.45
N VAL A 59 -7.93 -7.43 -5.64
CA VAL A 59 -6.89 -7.08 -4.65
C VAL A 59 -5.67 -6.55 -5.40
N VAL A 60 -5.11 -5.44 -4.92
CA VAL A 60 -3.97 -4.76 -5.54
C VAL A 60 -2.90 -4.46 -4.50
N ALA A 61 -1.65 -4.39 -4.92
CA ALA A 61 -0.61 -3.80 -4.09
C ALA A 61 -0.87 -2.29 -3.95
N TYR A 62 -0.67 -1.73 -2.76
CA TYR A 62 -0.87 -0.31 -2.51
C TYR A 62 0.21 0.26 -1.60
N TYR A 63 0.80 1.38 -2.03
CA TYR A 63 1.85 2.05 -1.27
C TYR A 63 1.49 3.52 -1.06
N GLN A 64 1.32 3.91 0.20
CA GLN A 64 1.10 5.29 0.58
C GLN A 64 2.34 6.13 0.27
N LEU A 65 2.17 7.20 -0.50
CA LEU A 65 3.20 8.19 -0.84
C LEU A 65 3.34 9.20 0.30
N ASP A 66 2.26 9.92 0.58
CA ASP A 66 2.22 10.99 1.56
C ASP A 66 0.84 11.18 2.17
N GLY A 67 0.80 12.04 3.18
CA GLY A 67 -0.43 12.47 3.78
C GLY A 67 -0.19 13.55 4.82
N TRP A 68 -1.26 14.27 5.13
CA TRP A 68 -1.27 15.26 6.20
C TRP A 68 -2.62 15.23 6.91
N HIS A 69 -2.60 15.65 8.16
CA HIS A 69 -3.76 15.76 9.01
C HIS A 69 -3.73 17.07 9.78
N GLU A 70 -4.78 17.89 9.68
CA GLU A 70 -4.94 19.13 10.42
C GLU A 70 -6.36 19.20 11.00
N GLY A 71 -6.48 19.02 12.32
CA GLY A 71 -7.77 19.04 13.01
C GLY A 71 -8.65 17.86 12.60
N ASN A 72 -9.68 18.10 11.79
CA ASN A 72 -10.53 17.05 11.21
C ASN A 72 -10.31 16.87 9.71
N ARG A 73 -9.37 17.61 9.13
CA ARG A 73 -9.08 17.57 7.69
C ARG A 73 -7.90 16.66 7.46
N TYR A 74 -8.00 15.83 6.45
CA TYR A 74 -6.91 14.98 6.04
C TYR A 74 -6.86 14.83 4.53
N GLN A 75 -5.68 14.49 4.07
CA GLN A 75 -5.47 13.94 2.75
C GLN A 75 -4.37 12.89 2.86
N SER A 76 -4.53 11.81 2.12
CA SER A 76 -3.44 10.87 1.85
C SER A 76 -3.44 10.50 0.38
N ARG A 77 -2.25 10.37 -0.20
CA ARG A 77 -2.06 9.83 -1.54
C ARG A 77 -1.21 8.59 -1.48
N GLY A 78 -1.47 7.70 -2.42
CA GLY A 78 -0.67 6.50 -2.64
C GLY A 78 -0.79 6.05 -4.08
N TYR A 79 -0.17 4.91 -4.38
CA TYR A 79 -0.21 4.34 -5.71
C TYR A 79 -0.40 2.83 -5.70
N ILE A 80 -1.01 2.36 -6.79
CA ILE A 80 -1.06 0.94 -7.17
C ILE A 80 -0.07 0.74 -8.33
N PRO A 81 0.98 -0.07 -8.16
CA PRO A 81 1.85 -0.42 -9.27
C PRO A 81 1.16 -1.44 -10.19
N ALA A 82 1.21 -1.19 -11.50
CA ALA A 82 0.55 -2.02 -12.50
C ALA A 82 1.17 -1.84 -13.89
N PHE A 83 0.73 -2.69 -14.83
CA PHE A 83 0.72 -2.35 -16.23
C PHE A 83 -0.67 -1.87 -16.64
N VAL A 84 -0.77 -0.69 -17.23
CA VAL A 84 -2.02 -0.16 -17.80
C VAL A 84 -1.89 -0.19 -19.31
N ASN A 85 -2.73 -0.99 -19.97
CA ASN A 85 -2.65 -1.25 -21.41
C ASN A 85 -1.22 -1.65 -21.85
N ALA A 86 -0.62 -2.60 -21.12
CA ALA A 86 0.75 -3.10 -21.32
C ALA A 86 1.88 -2.06 -21.13
N LYS A 87 1.62 -0.92 -20.48
CA LYS A 87 2.64 0.07 -20.11
C LYS A 87 2.83 0.09 -18.60
N HIS A 88 4.08 -0.03 -18.15
CA HIS A 88 4.39 0.06 -16.73
C HIS A 88 4.01 1.43 -16.17
N ALA A 89 3.22 1.44 -15.11
CA ALA A 89 2.64 2.66 -14.56
C ALA A 89 2.26 2.50 -13.09
N ASN A 90 2.04 3.64 -12.45
CA ASN A 90 1.45 3.73 -11.12
C ASN A 90 0.08 4.39 -11.22
N ILE A 91 -0.97 3.74 -10.73
CA ILE A 91 -2.30 4.36 -10.61
C ILE A 91 -2.34 5.14 -9.30
N ILE A 92 -2.48 6.46 -9.37
CA ILE A 92 -2.41 7.34 -8.21
C ILE A 92 -3.80 7.49 -7.59
N LEU A 93 -3.88 7.22 -6.29
CA LEU A 93 -5.09 7.37 -5.50
C LEU A 93 -4.97 8.54 -4.52
N GLN A 94 -6.10 9.12 -4.16
CA GLN A 94 -6.22 10.08 -3.06
C GLN A 94 -7.41 9.76 -2.18
N PHE A 95 -7.18 9.78 -0.86
CA PHE A 95 -8.20 9.71 0.17
C PHE A 95 -8.28 11.08 0.86
N ASP A 96 -9.48 11.60 1.05
CA ASP A 96 -9.72 12.86 1.76
C ASP A 96 -11.13 12.89 2.35
N ASN A 97 -11.46 13.90 3.14
CA ASN A 97 -12.79 14.01 3.76
C ASN A 97 -13.98 13.96 2.78
N SER A 98 -13.77 14.34 1.50
CA SER A 98 -14.82 14.31 0.47
C SER A 98 -14.84 13.00 -0.32
N ASN A 99 -13.76 12.23 -0.28
CA ASN A 99 -13.56 10.96 -0.95
C ASN A 99 -12.96 9.96 0.06
N PRO A 100 -13.70 9.60 1.14
CA PRO A 100 -13.17 8.73 2.19
C PRO A 100 -12.89 7.31 1.69
N ASP A 101 -13.65 6.84 0.71
CA ASP A 101 -13.42 5.56 0.02
C ASP A 101 -12.31 5.65 -1.04
N GLY A 102 -11.74 6.84 -1.24
CA GLY A 102 -10.71 7.11 -2.22
C GLY A 102 -11.25 7.60 -3.57
N LYS A 103 -10.36 8.24 -4.34
CA LYS A 103 -10.57 8.59 -5.74
C LYS A 103 -9.29 8.33 -6.53
N ILE A 104 -9.46 7.98 -7.80
CA ILE A 104 -8.36 7.87 -8.76
C ILE A 104 -8.00 9.28 -9.23
N LEU A 105 -6.75 9.69 -9.03
CA LEU A 105 -6.22 10.95 -9.58
C LEU A 105 -5.77 10.80 -11.03
N GLY A 106 -5.31 9.60 -11.41
CA GLY A 106 -4.90 9.25 -12.76
C GLY A 106 -3.76 8.21 -12.76
N VAL A 107 -3.17 7.99 -13.92
CA VAL A 107 -2.11 7.03 -14.18
C VAL A 107 -0.81 7.77 -14.42
N LYS A 108 0.25 7.38 -13.70
CA LYS A 108 1.61 7.87 -13.87
C LYS A 108 2.42 6.85 -14.68
N PRO A 109 2.71 7.09 -15.96
CA PRO A 109 3.61 6.20 -16.72
C PRO A 109 4.99 6.19 -16.08
N LEU A 110 5.58 5.01 -15.97
CA LEU A 110 6.93 4.82 -15.48
C LEU A 110 7.91 4.66 -16.65
N PRO A 111 9.14 5.16 -16.54
CA PRO A 111 10.16 4.94 -17.56
C PRO A 111 10.57 3.46 -17.63
N ASP A 112 10.77 2.94 -18.84
CA ASP A 112 11.22 1.55 -19.09
C ASP A 112 12.64 1.25 -18.57
N SER A 113 13.41 2.29 -18.20
CA SER A 113 14.76 2.15 -17.67
C SER A 113 14.73 2.14 -16.15
N PRO A 114 15.46 1.22 -15.46
CA PRO A 114 15.64 1.30 -14.03
C PRO A 114 16.40 2.60 -13.72
N GLY A 115 15.70 3.58 -13.16
CA GLY A 115 16.25 4.91 -12.98
C GLY A 115 15.45 5.72 -11.96
N GLY A 116 15.87 5.63 -10.69
CA GLY A 116 15.47 6.49 -9.58
C GLY A 116 14.03 6.33 -9.11
N ASP A 117 13.84 6.28 -7.80
CA ASP A 117 12.51 6.46 -7.22
C ASP A 117 12.01 7.86 -7.55
N LEU A 118 10.82 7.95 -8.13
CA LEU A 118 10.18 9.23 -8.39
C LEU A 118 9.87 9.94 -7.07
N SER A 119 10.10 11.26 -7.00
CA SER A 119 9.62 12.04 -5.86
C SER A 119 8.09 12.00 -5.79
N THR A 120 7.51 12.29 -4.62
CA THR A 120 6.06 12.38 -4.46
C THR A 120 5.42 13.38 -5.44
N GLU A 121 6.08 14.51 -5.71
CA GLU A 121 5.63 15.49 -6.70
C GLU A 121 5.69 14.96 -8.12
N GLU A 122 6.76 14.24 -8.47
CA GLU A 122 6.90 13.59 -9.77
C GLU A 122 5.82 12.52 -9.95
N MET A 123 5.57 11.70 -8.93
CA MET A 123 4.51 10.69 -8.91
C MET A 123 3.13 11.28 -9.15
N CYS A 124 2.84 12.45 -8.57
CA CYS A 124 1.53 13.08 -8.65
C CYS A 124 1.37 14.10 -9.79
N SER A 125 2.33 14.18 -10.72
CA SER A 125 2.31 15.13 -11.84
C SER A 125 2.33 14.44 -13.20
N GLY A 126 1.71 15.08 -14.20
CA GLY A 126 1.61 14.54 -15.56
C GLY A 126 0.77 13.26 -15.63
N LEU A 127 -0.29 13.18 -14.81
CA LEU A 127 -1.17 12.02 -14.76
C LEU A 127 -2.04 11.93 -16.03
N GLU A 128 -2.05 10.74 -16.63
CA GLU A 128 -2.97 10.37 -17.70
C GLU A 128 -4.30 9.91 -17.09
N PRO A 129 -5.46 10.11 -17.76
CA PRO A 129 -6.72 9.60 -17.25
C PRO A 129 -6.77 8.06 -17.32
N LEU A 130 -7.31 7.43 -16.28
CA LEU A 130 -7.75 6.04 -16.32
C LEU A 130 -9.19 5.99 -16.84
N ASN A 131 -9.44 5.23 -17.89
CA ASN A 131 -10.72 5.20 -18.60
C ASN A 131 -11.39 3.83 -18.48
N GLU A 132 -12.71 3.82 -18.60
CA GLU A 132 -13.47 2.57 -18.76
C GLU A 132 -12.90 1.74 -19.93
N GLY A 133 -12.67 0.45 -19.68
CA GLY A 133 -12.10 -0.50 -20.63
C GLY A 133 -10.58 -0.52 -20.70
N ASP A 134 -9.86 0.34 -19.96
CA ASP A 134 -8.40 0.19 -19.82
C ASP A 134 -8.09 -1.14 -19.11
N LEU A 135 -7.13 -1.90 -19.64
CA LEU A 135 -6.66 -3.14 -19.04
C LEU A 135 -5.63 -2.84 -17.95
N ILE A 136 -5.87 -3.32 -16.74
CA ILE A 136 -4.96 -3.25 -15.60
C ILE A 136 -4.42 -4.64 -15.31
N GLU A 137 -3.10 -4.76 -15.25
CA GLU A 137 -2.39 -5.94 -14.76
C GLU A 137 -1.59 -5.51 -13.50
N PRO A 138 -2.15 -5.68 -12.30
CA PRO A 138 -1.50 -5.26 -11.06
C PRO A 138 -0.17 -5.98 -10.87
N VAL A 139 0.80 -5.33 -10.25
CA VAL A 139 2.08 -5.96 -9.87
C VAL A 139 2.34 -5.80 -8.38
N CYS A 140 3.18 -6.66 -7.83
CA CYS A 140 3.60 -6.68 -6.44
C CYS A 140 5.06 -7.09 -6.32
N ASP A 141 5.67 -6.79 -5.19
CA ASP A 141 7.03 -7.20 -4.86
C ASP A 141 6.99 -8.55 -4.15
N ILE A 142 7.98 -9.40 -4.42
CA ILE A 142 8.16 -10.67 -3.73
C ILE A 142 9.44 -10.64 -2.91
N TYR A 143 9.35 -11.10 -1.66
CA TYR A 143 10.45 -11.16 -0.71
C TYR A 143 10.67 -12.58 -0.20
N SER A 144 11.92 -12.93 0.09
CA SER A 144 12.24 -14.14 0.84
C SER A 144 11.75 -14.04 2.28
N TYR A 145 11.76 -15.16 3.01
CA TYR A 145 11.44 -15.16 4.44
C TYR A 145 12.48 -14.41 5.30
N GLU A 146 13.67 -14.21 4.76
CA GLU A 146 14.73 -13.39 5.33
C GLU A 146 14.56 -11.89 5.04
N GLY A 147 13.58 -11.52 4.19
CA GLY A 147 13.29 -10.14 3.82
C GLY A 147 14.10 -9.61 2.62
N ASP A 148 14.76 -10.49 1.87
CA ASP A 148 15.49 -10.09 0.66
C ASP A 148 14.52 -9.96 -0.52
N PHE A 149 14.62 -8.85 -1.26
CA PHE A 149 13.87 -8.67 -2.51
C PHE A 149 14.26 -9.75 -3.53
N ILE A 150 13.26 -10.40 -4.13
CA ILE A 150 13.43 -11.46 -5.13
C ILE A 150 13.16 -10.91 -6.53
N ASP A 151 11.92 -10.44 -6.79
CA ASP A 151 11.49 -9.91 -8.10
C ASP A 151 10.12 -9.21 -7.97
N ASN A 152 9.66 -8.59 -9.06
CA ASN A 152 8.28 -8.11 -9.21
C ASN A 152 7.43 -9.14 -9.96
N TYR A 153 6.19 -9.36 -9.51
CA TYR A 153 5.27 -10.33 -10.11
C TYR A 153 3.90 -9.73 -10.35
N PHE A 154 3.18 -10.23 -11.36
CA PHE A 154 1.77 -9.92 -11.55
C PHE A 154 0.94 -10.47 -10.38
N LEU A 155 0.09 -9.61 -9.82
CA LEU A 155 -0.80 -9.94 -8.70
C LEU A 155 -2.18 -10.27 -9.25
N GLY A 156 -2.54 -11.55 -9.19
CA GLY A 156 -3.80 -12.06 -9.73
C GLY A 156 -3.85 -11.99 -11.27
N ASP A 157 -5.07 -12.09 -11.80
CA ASP A 157 -5.34 -11.90 -13.22
C ASP A 157 -5.58 -10.41 -13.53
N GLY A 158 -5.22 -9.98 -14.74
CA GLY A 158 -5.56 -8.64 -15.22
C GLY A 158 -7.07 -8.44 -15.41
N PHE A 159 -7.53 -7.20 -15.28
CA PHE A 159 -8.95 -6.83 -15.37
C PHE A 159 -9.17 -5.53 -16.14
N GLU A 160 -10.35 -5.39 -16.75
CA GLU A 160 -10.78 -4.16 -17.40
C GLU A 160 -11.46 -3.21 -16.41
N VAL A 161 -11.12 -1.92 -16.47
CA VAL A 161 -11.72 -0.88 -15.64
C VAL A 161 -13.21 -0.69 -15.99
N GLY A 162 -14.08 -0.68 -14.98
CA GLY A 162 -15.50 -0.39 -15.17
C GLY A 162 -15.80 1.12 -15.34
N ASP A 163 -17.04 1.46 -15.75
CA ASP A 163 -17.52 2.86 -15.87
C ASP A 163 -17.32 3.68 -14.57
N LYS A 164 -17.43 3.01 -13.41
CA LYS A 164 -17.25 3.62 -12.09
C LYS A 164 -16.37 2.73 -11.23
N PRO A 165 -15.05 2.87 -11.35
CA PRO A 165 -14.13 1.99 -10.64
C PRO A 165 -14.31 2.14 -9.13
N LEU A 166 -14.46 1.01 -8.43
CA LEU A 166 -14.63 1.00 -6.97
C LEU A 166 -13.29 0.82 -6.28
N ILE A 167 -12.96 1.71 -5.35
CA ILE A 167 -11.88 1.54 -4.39
C ILE A 167 -12.51 1.11 -3.07
N ALA A 168 -12.05 0.00 -2.51
CA ALA A 168 -12.55 -0.50 -1.23
C ALA A 168 -11.56 -1.48 -0.60
N ASN A 169 -11.54 -1.53 0.74
CA ASN A 169 -10.96 -2.68 1.43
C ASN A 169 -11.93 -3.86 1.34
N ILE A 170 -11.45 -4.99 0.83
CA ILE A 170 -12.20 -6.24 0.74
C ILE A 170 -11.48 -7.34 1.51
N ARG A 171 -12.23 -8.31 2.01
CA ARG A 171 -11.64 -9.50 2.65
C ARG A 171 -10.84 -10.28 1.63
N LEU A 172 -9.64 -10.70 2.02
CA LEU A 172 -8.81 -11.63 1.25
C LEU A 172 -9.48 -13.00 1.13
N GLU A 173 -9.08 -13.78 0.14
CA GLU A 173 -9.68 -15.10 -0.11
C GLU A 173 -9.48 -16.04 1.09
N ASP A 174 -10.48 -16.89 1.37
CA ASP A 174 -10.42 -17.88 2.44
C ASP A 174 -9.18 -18.78 2.28
N GLY A 175 -8.40 -18.92 3.36
CA GLY A 175 -7.16 -19.69 3.36
C GLY A 175 -5.91 -18.90 2.94
N THR A 176 -6.05 -17.61 2.62
CA THR A 176 -4.89 -16.71 2.48
C THR A 176 -4.21 -16.56 3.84
N VAL A 177 -2.92 -16.90 3.91
CA VAL A 177 -2.12 -16.73 5.13
C VAL A 177 -1.48 -15.35 5.10
N THR A 178 -1.86 -14.50 6.05
CA THR A 178 -1.37 -13.11 6.13
C THR A 178 -0.34 -12.95 7.24
N SER A 179 0.66 -12.13 6.96
CA SER A 179 1.61 -11.62 7.94
C SER A 179 1.64 -10.11 7.84
N VAL A 180 1.71 -9.41 8.96
CA VAL A 180 1.82 -7.95 8.97
C VAL A 180 3.01 -7.49 9.79
N ALA A 181 3.62 -6.38 9.39
CA ALA A 181 4.61 -5.68 10.20
C ALA A 181 4.30 -4.19 10.16
N TYR A 182 4.72 -3.47 11.20
CA TYR A 182 4.66 -2.02 11.17
C TYR A 182 6.01 -1.45 10.72
N ARG A 183 5.98 -0.59 9.70
CA ARG A 183 7.12 0.20 9.28
C ARG A 183 7.10 1.54 9.99
N LEU A 184 8.11 1.76 10.82
CA LEU A 184 8.41 3.02 11.48
C LEU A 184 9.38 3.81 10.59
N THR A 185 9.06 5.08 10.34
CA THR A 185 9.98 6.02 9.68
C THR A 185 10.42 7.05 10.69
N ASP A 186 11.72 7.23 10.88
CA ASP A 186 12.25 8.29 11.75
C ASP A 186 12.33 9.65 11.03
N TYR A 187 12.55 10.74 11.79
CA TYR A 187 12.68 12.10 11.24
C TYR A 187 13.84 12.31 10.25
N LYS A 188 14.74 11.33 10.11
CA LYS A 188 15.82 11.34 9.09
C LYS A 188 15.43 10.55 7.84
N GLY A 189 14.25 9.93 7.84
CA GLY A 189 13.74 9.10 6.76
C GLY A 189 14.22 7.65 6.80
N TYR A 190 14.84 7.16 7.89
CA TYR A 190 15.21 5.75 7.98
C TYR A 190 13.99 4.90 8.32
N HIS A 191 13.93 3.71 7.73
CA HIS A 191 12.83 2.77 7.91
C HIS A 191 13.24 1.59 8.80
N TYR A 192 12.35 1.24 9.72
CA TYR A 192 12.51 0.11 10.64
C TYR A 192 11.21 -0.70 10.65
N TRP A 193 11.30 -2.03 10.61
CA TRP A 193 10.14 -2.90 10.67
C TRP A 193 10.08 -3.60 12.02
N THR A 194 8.87 -3.73 12.56
CA THR A 194 8.62 -4.62 13.69
C THR A 194 8.78 -6.09 13.26
N PRO A 195 8.96 -7.03 14.21
CA PRO A 195 8.78 -8.44 13.91
C PRO A 195 7.41 -8.70 13.25
N LEU A 196 7.37 -9.68 12.34
CA LEU A 196 6.14 -10.10 11.69
C LEU A 196 5.14 -10.61 12.73
N ILE A 197 3.89 -10.18 12.55
CA ILE A 197 2.72 -10.63 13.27
C ILE A 197 1.95 -11.52 12.29
N GLU A 198 1.91 -12.82 12.56
CA GLU A 198 1.22 -13.78 11.71
C GLU A 198 -0.24 -13.88 12.14
N ASN A 199 -1.16 -13.70 11.19
CA ASN A 199 -2.57 -14.04 11.37
C ASN A 199 -2.73 -15.50 10.93
N ARG A 200 -2.67 -16.41 11.89
CA ARG A 200 -2.99 -17.83 11.65
C ARG A 200 -4.39 -18.10 12.22
N GLU A 201 -5.34 -18.44 11.35
CA GLU A 201 -6.61 -19.05 11.77
C GLU A 201 -6.39 -20.37 12.53
#